data_AF-A0A9N8R605-F1
#
_entry.id   AF-A0A9N8R605-F1
#
_cell.length_a   1.000
_cell.length_b   1.000
_cell.length_c   1.000
_cell.angle_alpha   90.00
_cell.angle_beta   90.00
_cell.angle_gamma   90.00
#
_symmetry.space_group_name_H-M   'P 1'
#
loop_
_entity.id
_entity.type
_entity.pdbx_description
1 polymer ?
#
loop_
_entity_poly.entity_id
_entity_poly.type
_entity_poly.pdbx_seq_one_letter_code
_entity_poly.pdbx_strand_id
1 'polypeptide(L)'
;MRAIDVMTPAVVVAAPEMTVRAAAKLLADNHISGMPVVDTGGQVIGMISEGDLARMVGDEISRLSAGARVHDYIQVIAIKRVSDKVRQSASRDRANGNHQARAV
;
A
#
# COMPACT_ATOMS: atom_id res chain seq x y z
N MET A 1 4.18 -27.99 5.52
CA MET A 1 5.02 -26.78 5.62
C MET A 1 4.09 -25.62 5.88
N ARG A 2 4.28 -24.95 7.02
CA ARG A 2 3.51 -23.80 7.53
C ARG A 2 4.28 -22.52 7.20
N ALA A 3 3.62 -21.38 7.17
CA ALA A 3 4.27 -20.09 6.89
C ALA A 3 5.44 -19.78 7.85
N ILE A 4 5.31 -20.16 9.12
CA ILE A 4 6.38 -20.04 10.13
C ILE A 4 7.63 -20.85 9.78
N ASP A 5 7.50 -21.90 8.96
CA ASP A 5 8.62 -22.76 8.58
C ASP A 5 9.49 -22.11 7.47
N VAL A 6 9.05 -20.99 6.88
CA VAL A 6 9.73 -20.33 5.73
C VAL A 6 9.86 -18.80 5.84
N MET A 7 9.07 -18.14 6.70
CA MET A 7 9.09 -16.68 6.82
C MET A 7 10.37 -16.15 7.46
N THR A 8 10.75 -14.93 7.11
CA THR A 8 11.79 -14.19 7.84
C THR A 8 11.22 -13.63 9.14
N PRO A 9 11.69 -14.07 10.31
CA PRO A 9 11.25 -13.51 11.60
C PRO A 9 11.89 -12.13 11.83
N ALA A 10 11.31 -11.34 12.75
CA ALA A 10 11.80 -10.01 13.13
C ALA A 10 11.87 -9.01 11.95
N VAL A 11 10.70 -8.71 11.36
CA VAL A 11 10.57 -7.71 10.30
C VAL A 11 10.67 -6.28 10.84
N VAL A 12 11.21 -5.38 10.02
CA VAL A 12 11.16 -3.92 10.28
C VAL A 12 9.71 -3.45 10.18
N VAL A 13 9.29 -2.57 11.07
CA VAL A 13 7.91 -2.05 11.13
C VAL A 13 7.92 -0.52 11.24
N ALA A 14 6.89 0.14 10.71
CA ALA A 14 6.64 1.56 10.91
C ALA A 14 5.57 1.78 11.98
N ALA A 15 5.69 2.86 12.75
CA ALA A 15 4.64 3.32 13.65
C ALA A 15 3.70 4.32 12.92
N PRO A 16 2.39 4.37 13.25
CA PRO A 16 1.42 5.25 12.56
C PRO A 16 1.77 6.74 12.67
N GLU A 17 2.39 7.16 13.76
CA GLU A 17 2.79 8.53 14.04
C GLU A 17 4.11 8.95 13.37
N MET A 18 4.83 7.99 12.78
CA MET A 18 6.10 8.22 12.09
C MET A 18 5.91 9.19 10.92
N THR A 19 6.96 9.94 10.56
CA THR A 19 6.91 10.77 9.35
C THR A 19 7.17 9.92 8.12
N VAL A 20 6.63 10.34 6.97
CA VAL A 20 6.87 9.72 5.66
C VAL A 20 8.38 9.62 5.37
N ARG A 21 9.13 10.68 5.69
CA ARG A 21 10.59 10.71 5.54
C ARG A 21 11.28 9.65 6.38
N ALA A 22 10.87 9.47 7.63
CA ALA A 22 11.44 8.45 8.50
C ALA A 22 11.11 7.04 8.00
N ALA A 23 9.88 6.81 7.54
CA ALA A 23 9.50 5.54 6.93
C ALA A 23 10.31 5.26 5.64
N ALA A 24 10.47 6.26 4.77
CA ALA A 24 11.30 6.15 3.57
C ALA A 24 12.76 5.82 3.89
N LYS A 25 13.31 6.46 4.94
CA LYS A 25 14.65 6.17 5.42
C LYS A 25 14.77 4.73 5.92
N LEU A 26 13.80 4.21 6.66
CA LEU A 26 13.81 2.81 7.10
C LEU A 26 13.78 1.83 5.93
N LEU A 27 12.99 2.09 4.89
CA LEU A 27 12.99 1.26 3.67
C LEU A 27 14.37 1.25 3.01
N ALA A 28 14.95 2.44 2.80
CA ALA A 28 16.25 2.60 2.16
C ALA A 28 17.40 1.98 2.96
N ASP A 29 17.46 2.24 4.27
CA ASP A 29 18.51 1.76 5.17
C ASP A 29 18.49 0.23 5.31
N ASN A 30 17.30 -0.39 5.27
CA ASN A 30 17.15 -1.84 5.41
C ASN A 30 17.06 -2.57 4.06
N HIS A 31 17.16 -1.86 2.95
CA HIS A 31 17.05 -2.41 1.59
C HIS A 31 15.77 -3.25 1.38
N ILE A 32 14.63 -2.76 1.90
CA ILE A 32 13.33 -3.41 1.78
C ILE A 32 12.34 -2.51 1.02
N SER A 33 11.51 -3.12 0.19
CA SER A 33 10.54 -2.39 -0.65
C SER A 33 9.23 -2.04 0.05
N GLY A 34 9.00 -2.58 1.25
CA GLY A 34 7.84 -2.27 2.07
C GLY A 34 7.92 -2.88 3.46
N MET A 35 7.08 -2.36 4.36
CA MET A 35 6.97 -2.81 5.74
C MET A 35 5.54 -2.63 6.27
N PRO A 36 5.11 -3.43 7.26
CA PRO A 36 3.85 -3.22 7.95
C PRO A 36 3.88 -1.95 8.81
N VAL A 37 2.72 -1.33 8.95
CA VAL A 37 2.48 -0.29 9.96
C VAL A 37 1.81 -0.94 11.16
N VAL A 38 2.43 -0.81 12.32
CA VAL A 38 2.02 -1.49 13.56
C VAL A 38 1.70 -0.45 14.62
N ASP A 39 0.56 -0.59 15.29
CA ASP A 39 0.17 0.30 16.38
C ASP A 39 0.90 -0.04 17.70
N THR A 40 0.66 0.76 18.74
CA THR A 40 1.27 0.57 20.06
C THR A 40 0.83 -0.72 20.76
N GLY A 41 -0.28 -1.34 20.33
CA GLY A 41 -0.76 -2.64 20.81
C GLY A 41 -0.18 -3.83 20.05
N GLY A 42 0.76 -3.59 19.12
CA GLY A 42 1.37 -4.63 18.30
C GLY A 42 0.47 -5.13 17.16
N GLN A 43 -0.63 -4.45 16.86
CA GLN A 43 -1.53 -4.83 15.78
C GLN A 43 -1.09 -4.21 14.46
N VAL A 44 -1.09 -5.01 13.38
CA VAL A 44 -0.85 -4.50 12.03
C VAL A 44 -2.09 -3.76 11.56
N ILE A 45 -1.95 -2.44 11.38
CA ILE A 45 -3.04 -1.55 10.94
C ILE A 45 -2.91 -1.13 9.47
N GLY A 46 -1.80 -1.48 8.81
CA GLY A 46 -1.58 -1.13 7.42
C GLY A 46 -0.24 -1.63 6.87
N MET A 47 0.06 -1.22 5.64
CA MET A 47 1.31 -1.48 4.94
C MET A 47 1.76 -0.20 4.24
N ILE A 48 3.07 0.04 4.20
CA ILE A 48 3.69 1.10 3.41
C ILE A 48 4.77 0.50 2.51
N SER A 49 4.87 0.99 1.27
CA SER A 49 5.86 0.55 0.29
C SER A 49 6.52 1.73 -0.42
N GLU A 50 7.67 1.48 -1.05
CA GLU A 50 8.35 2.48 -1.90
C GLU A 50 7.42 3.00 -3.00
N GLY A 51 6.58 2.14 -3.57
CA GLY A 51 5.59 2.55 -4.58
C GLY A 51 4.50 3.47 -4.03
N ASP A 52 4.17 3.35 -2.73
CA ASP A 52 3.26 4.28 -2.07
C ASP A 52 3.93 5.65 -1.89
N LEU A 53 5.19 5.66 -1.44
CA LEU A 53 5.98 6.88 -1.31
C LEU A 53 6.21 7.60 -2.65
N ALA A 54 6.51 6.85 -3.71
CA ALA A 54 6.70 7.41 -5.05
C ALA A 54 5.43 8.07 -5.58
N ARG A 55 4.26 7.46 -5.33
CA ARG A 55 2.95 8.05 -5.66
C ARG A 55 2.67 9.31 -4.85
N MET A 56 3.14 9.38 -3.61
CA MET A 56 3.03 10.58 -2.79
C MET A 56 3.85 11.73 -3.37
N VAL A 57 5.10 11.51 -3.77
CA VAL A 57 5.92 12.56 -4.42
C VAL A 57 5.28 13.05 -5.73
N GLY A 58 4.69 12.13 -6.51
CA GLY A 58 3.93 12.47 -7.71
C GLY A 58 2.69 13.33 -7.42
N ASP A 59 1.99 13.07 -6.32
CA ASP A 59 0.84 13.86 -5.85
C ASP A 59 1.28 15.15 -5.10
N GLU A 60 2.50 15.20 -4.56
CA GLU A 60 3.04 16.22 -3.63
C GLU A 60 3.67 17.43 -4.33
N ILE A 61 4.08 17.35 -5.61
CA ILE A 61 4.38 18.57 -6.41
C ILE A 61 3.18 19.55 -6.41
N SER A 62 1.96 19.06 -6.14
CA SER A 62 0.75 19.89 -6.02
C SER A 62 0.47 20.42 -4.60
N ARG A 63 1.20 20.02 -3.54
CA ARG A 63 0.80 20.28 -2.13
C ARG A 63 1.93 20.60 -1.14
N LEU A 64 3.16 20.85 -1.60
CA LEU A 64 4.32 21.16 -0.75
C LEU A 64 4.14 22.43 0.11
N SER A 65 3.49 22.29 1.26
CA SER A 65 3.76 23.08 2.49
C SER A 65 3.16 22.36 3.71
N ALA A 66 4.01 22.03 4.69
CA ALA A 66 3.68 21.73 6.10
C ALA A 66 3.28 20.27 6.52
N GLY A 67 4.27 19.42 6.79
CA GLY A 67 4.25 18.57 8.01
C GLY A 67 3.36 17.33 8.07
N ALA A 68 3.12 16.62 6.97
CA ALA A 68 2.24 15.44 6.97
C ALA A 68 2.82 14.20 7.70
N ARG A 69 1.95 13.48 8.43
CA ARG A 69 2.28 12.26 9.18
C ARG A 69 1.89 11.00 8.40
N VAL A 70 2.49 9.85 8.73
CA VAL A 70 2.14 8.57 8.08
C VAL A 70 0.64 8.26 8.23
N HIS A 71 0.03 8.57 9.38
CA HIS A 71 -1.41 8.37 9.59
C HIS A 71 -2.29 9.09 8.55
N ASP A 72 -1.86 10.25 8.02
CA ASP A 72 -2.62 11.03 7.04
C ASP A 72 -2.76 10.28 5.71
N TYR A 73 -1.87 9.32 5.45
CA TYR A 73 -1.79 8.56 4.19
C TYR A 73 -2.31 7.12 4.30
N ILE A 74 -2.47 6.58 5.51
CA ILE A 74 -3.02 5.23 5.72
C ILE A 74 -4.44 5.12 5.13
N GLN A 75 -5.25 6.18 5.20
CA GLN A 75 -6.58 6.19 4.57
C GLN A 75 -6.53 6.23 3.04
N VAL A 76 -5.53 6.90 2.44
CA VAL A 76 -5.46 7.04 0.97
C VAL A 76 -5.08 5.71 0.30
N ILE A 77 -4.19 4.92 0.92
CA ILE A 77 -3.72 3.67 0.34
C ILE A 77 -4.72 2.51 0.57
N ALA A 78 -5.41 2.49 1.72
CA ALA A 78 -6.48 1.53 1.98
C ALA A 78 -7.70 1.75 1.05
N ILE A 79 -8.08 3.02 0.82
CA ILE A 79 -9.23 3.37 -0.03
C ILE A 79 -8.91 3.23 -1.53
N LYS A 80 -7.68 3.59 -1.97
CA LYS A 80 -7.28 3.36 -3.38
C LYS A 80 -7.19 1.87 -3.71
N ARG A 81 -6.65 1.01 -2.83
CA ARG A 81 -6.57 -0.45 -3.11
C ARG A 81 -7.92 -1.14 -3.29
N VAL A 82 -8.95 -0.75 -2.53
CA VAL A 82 -10.32 -1.27 -2.73
C VAL A 82 -10.91 -0.72 -4.02
N SER A 83 -10.76 0.58 -4.28
CA SER A 83 -11.30 1.23 -5.47
C SER A 83 -10.66 0.73 -6.77
N ASP A 84 -9.34 0.48 -6.77
CA ASP A 84 -8.60 -0.02 -7.93
C ASP A 84 -8.90 -1.50 -8.18
N LYS A 85 -9.05 -2.31 -7.12
CA LYS A 85 -9.53 -3.69 -7.25
C LYS A 85 -10.95 -3.75 -7.81
N VAL A 86 -11.87 -2.90 -7.34
CA VAL A 86 -13.26 -2.82 -7.83
C VAL A 86 -13.32 -2.33 -9.29
N ARG A 87 -12.46 -1.38 -9.69
CA ARG A 87 -12.36 -0.93 -11.09
C ARG A 87 -11.76 -2.00 -12.00
N GLN A 88 -10.74 -2.73 -11.54
CA GLN A 88 -10.10 -3.77 -12.34
C GLN A 88 -10.99 -5.02 -12.48
N SER A 89 -11.77 -5.39 -11.46
CA SER A 89 -12.78 -6.45 -11.58
C SER A 89 -13.92 -6.07 -12.54
N ALA A 90 -14.44 -4.84 -12.44
CA ALA A 90 -15.49 -4.35 -13.35
C ALA A 90 -15.03 -4.27 -14.82
N SER A 91 -13.74 -4.03 -15.06
CA SER A 91 -13.17 -4.03 -16.41
C SER A 91 -12.94 -5.45 -16.98
N ARG A 92 -12.64 -6.43 -16.13
CA ARG A 92 -12.48 -7.85 -16.53
C ARG A 92 -13.81 -8.51 -16.88
N ASP A 93 -14.89 -8.22 -16.16
CA ASP A 93 -16.20 -8.81 -16.43
C ASP A 93 -16.79 -8.37 -17.78
N ARG A 94 -16.49 -7.14 -18.23
CA ARG A 94 -16.90 -6.66 -19.56
C ARG A 94 -16.09 -7.25 -20.71
N ALA A 95 -14.81 -7.56 -20.48
CA ALA A 95 -13.93 -8.12 -21.49
C ALA A 95 -14.22 -9.61 -21.78
N ASN A 96 -14.77 -10.35 -20.82
CA ASN A 96 -15.11 -11.77 -20.97
C ASN A 96 -16.55 -12.06 -21.42
N GLY A 97 -17.39 -11.03 -21.56
CA GLY A 97 -18.85 -11.16 -21.64
C GLY A 97 -19.48 -10.97 -23.02
N ASN A 98 -18.79 -11.13 -24.15
CA ASN A 98 -19.47 -11.06 -25.44
C ASN A 98 -18.78 -11.89 -26.53
N HIS A 99 -19.00 -13.22 -26.56
CA HIS A 99 -18.76 -14.05 -27.75
C HIS A 99 -19.69 -15.28 -27.85
N GLN A 100 -20.92 -15.21 -27.31
CA GLN A 100 -21.98 -16.17 -27.64
C GLN A 100 -23.34 -15.49 -27.77
N ALA A 101 -23.54 -14.78 -28.87
CA ALA A 101 -24.88 -14.52 -29.38
C ALA A 101 -24.81 -14.28 -30.90
N ARG A 102 -25.53 -15.13 -31.64
CA ARG A 102 -25.95 -15.03 -33.05
C ARG A 102 -25.09 -15.74 -34.11
N ALA A 103 -25.50 -16.96 -34.42
CA ALA A 103 -25.90 -17.32 -35.79
C ALA A 103 -27.05 -18.34 -35.68
N VAL A 104 -28.25 -17.90 -36.06
CA VAL A 104 -29.38 -18.75 -36.44
C VAL A 104 -29.28 -18.94 -37.94
#